data_AF-A0A9W6P0Y0-F1
#
_entry.id   AF-A0A9W6P0Y0-F1
#
_cell.length_a   1.000
_cell.length_b   1.000
_cell.length_c   1.000
_cell.angle_alpha   90.00
_cell.angle_beta   90.00
_cell.angle_gamma   90.00
#
_symmetry.space_group_name_H-M   'P 1'
#
loop_
_entity.id
_entity.type
_entity.pdbx_description
1 polymer ?
#
loop_
_entity_poly.entity_id
_entity_poly.type
_entity_poly.pdbx_seq_one_letter_code
_entity_poly.pdbx_strand_id
1 'polypeptide(L)'
;MSQPTGANYNINIPMPVGCNDGAYQYAARTVIGPAPEAFAPELILVASGFDPNAMDPLARQLVTTRGFITPTRDGDGGRGPLSGRRLVLVHDGGYSPVYVPFCGLATIETLAGMHVLDDGILPVVGGMGGHDLEPHQKALADPERHQRATGTAGASRRWA
;
A
#
# COMPACT_ATOMS: atom_id res chain seq x y z
N MET A 1 -20.80 -28.63 0.84
CA MET A 1 -21.35 -27.34 1.29
C MET A 1 -20.93 -26.27 0.29
N SER A 2 -21.86 -25.48 -0.24
CA SER A 2 -21.53 -24.34 -1.12
C SER A 2 -20.91 -23.21 -0.29
N GLN A 3 -19.91 -22.52 -0.81
CA GLN A 3 -19.37 -21.33 -0.13
C GLN A 3 -20.41 -20.20 -0.11
N PRO A 4 -20.40 -19.35 0.94
CA PRO A 4 -21.30 -18.21 1.02
C PRO A 4 -20.95 -17.17 -0.05
N THR A 5 -21.98 -16.45 -0.52
CA THR A 5 -21.83 -15.28 -1.39
C THR A 5 -20.97 -14.23 -0.68
N GLY A 6 -19.79 -13.92 -1.24
CA GLY A 6 -18.81 -12.98 -0.67
C GLY A 6 -17.53 -13.64 -0.17
N ALA A 7 -17.46 -14.97 -0.11
CA ALA A 7 -16.19 -15.64 0.14
C ALA A 7 -15.16 -15.28 -0.95
N ASN A 8 -13.93 -14.99 -0.52
CA ASN A 8 -12.78 -14.60 -1.37
C ASN A 8 -12.82 -13.18 -1.95
N TYR A 9 -13.82 -12.35 -1.64
CA TYR A 9 -13.87 -10.94 -2.06
C TYR A 9 -13.25 -9.96 -1.06
N ASN A 10 -12.54 -10.47 -0.05
CA ASN A 10 -11.82 -9.68 0.95
C ASN A 10 -10.39 -10.20 1.07
N ILE A 11 -9.42 -9.29 1.03
CA ILE A 11 -8.00 -9.59 1.19
C ILE A 11 -7.46 -8.71 2.31
N ASN A 12 -7.00 -9.31 3.40
CA ASN A 12 -6.29 -8.61 4.47
C ASN A 12 -4.78 -8.85 4.31
N ILE A 13 -3.99 -7.78 4.41
CA ILE A 13 -2.53 -7.82 4.36
C ILE A 13 -2.00 -7.30 5.71
N PRO A 14 -1.85 -8.15 6.73
CA PRO A 14 -1.33 -7.72 8.01
C PRO A 14 0.16 -7.39 7.89
N MET A 15 0.49 -6.11 8.03
CA MET A 15 1.87 -5.62 7.98
C MET A 15 2.53 -5.74 9.35
N PRO A 16 3.73 -6.35 9.46
CA PRO A 16 4.49 -6.38 10.71
C PRO A 16 4.81 -4.97 11.22
N VAL A 17 5.07 -4.86 12.52
CA VAL A 17 5.57 -3.61 13.11
C VAL A 17 6.91 -3.23 12.49
N GLY A 18 7.15 -1.94 12.31
CA GLY A 18 8.39 -1.40 11.75
C GLY A 18 8.54 -1.56 10.24
N CYS A 19 7.47 -1.93 9.51
CA CYS A 19 7.57 -1.94 8.05
C CYS A 19 7.72 -0.52 7.50
N ASN A 20 8.57 -0.40 6.49
CA ASN A 20 8.88 0.84 5.80
C ASN A 20 8.51 0.70 4.30
N ASP A 21 9.01 1.59 3.46
CA ASP A 21 8.68 1.70 2.04
C ASP A 21 8.77 0.38 1.27
N GLY A 22 9.84 -0.40 1.44
CA GLY A 22 10.05 -1.65 0.70
C GLY A 22 8.98 -2.71 0.96
N ALA A 23 8.49 -2.81 2.20
CA ALA A 23 7.43 -3.74 2.55
C ALA A 23 6.07 -3.31 1.98
N TYR A 24 5.76 -2.01 2.01
CA TYR A 24 4.55 -1.47 1.40
C TYR A 24 4.58 -1.59 -0.13
N GLN A 25 5.73 -1.32 -0.76
CA GLN A 25 5.93 -1.51 -2.20
C GLN A 25 5.78 -2.98 -2.59
N TYR A 26 6.30 -3.92 -1.77
CA TYR A 26 6.11 -5.35 -2.01
C TYR A 26 4.63 -5.73 -1.99
N ALA A 27 3.87 -5.33 -0.96
CA ALA A 27 2.44 -5.59 -0.87
C ALA A 27 1.68 -4.94 -2.05
N ALA A 28 2.06 -3.72 -2.42
CA ALA A 28 1.46 -3.00 -3.52
C ALA A 28 1.62 -3.75 -4.86
N ARG A 29 2.83 -4.25 -5.15
CA ARG A 29 3.13 -4.98 -6.39
C ARG A 29 2.59 -6.41 -6.41
N THR A 30 2.63 -7.11 -5.29
CA THR A 30 2.32 -8.56 -5.25
C THR A 30 0.87 -8.87 -4.91
N VAL A 31 0.14 -7.93 -4.31
CA VAL A 31 -1.25 -8.13 -3.90
C VAL A 31 -2.17 -7.05 -4.47
N ILE A 32 -1.86 -5.77 -4.25
CA ILE A 32 -2.77 -4.68 -4.62
C ILE A 32 -2.85 -4.50 -6.14
N GLY A 33 -1.75 -4.64 -6.88
CA GLY A 33 -1.74 -4.58 -8.34
C GLY A 33 -2.53 -5.71 -9.02
N PRO A 34 -2.28 -6.98 -8.67
CA PRO A 34 -2.99 -8.11 -9.27
C PRO A 34 -4.48 -8.19 -8.91
N ALA A 35 -4.90 -7.72 -7.74
CA ALA A 35 -6.28 -7.90 -7.28
C ALA A 35 -7.34 -7.23 -8.21
N PRO A 36 -7.19 -5.96 -8.63
CA PRO A 36 -8.07 -5.36 -9.63
C PRO A 36 -8.02 -6.01 -11.01
N GLU A 37 -6.92 -6.65 -11.41
CA GLU A 37 -6.87 -7.39 -12.68
C GLU A 37 -7.77 -8.62 -12.63
N ALA A 38 -7.78 -9.31 -11.49
CA ALA A 38 -8.65 -10.46 -11.26
C ALA A 38 -10.12 -10.06 -11.05
N PHE A 39 -10.38 -8.96 -10.35
CA PHE A 39 -11.74 -8.51 -10.00
C PHE A 39 -12.40 -7.65 -11.09
N ALA A 40 -11.61 -7.00 -11.95
CA ALA A 40 -12.06 -6.11 -13.01
C ALA A 40 -13.05 -5.00 -12.57
N PRO A 41 -12.71 -4.18 -11.55
CA PRO A 41 -13.60 -3.11 -11.10
C PRO A 41 -13.70 -1.96 -12.11
N GLU A 42 -14.89 -1.36 -12.22
CA GLU A 42 -15.10 -0.14 -13.01
C GLU A 42 -14.55 1.14 -12.34
N LEU A 43 -14.42 1.10 -11.00
CA LEU A 43 -13.92 2.18 -10.15
C LEU A 43 -13.18 1.59 -8.94
N ILE A 44 -12.07 2.20 -8.54
CA ILE A 44 -11.37 1.88 -7.29
C ILE A 44 -11.50 3.07 -6.34
N LEU A 45 -12.03 2.79 -5.14
CA LEU A 45 -12.03 3.70 -4.01
C LEU A 45 -10.87 3.35 -3.09
N VAL A 46 -10.07 4.35 -2.74
CA VAL A 46 -8.94 4.20 -1.82
C VAL A 46 -9.22 5.04 -0.57
N ALA A 47 -9.40 4.37 0.57
CA ALA A 47 -9.31 5.01 1.87
C ALA A 47 -7.84 5.37 2.12
N SER A 48 -7.49 6.62 1.86
CA SER A 48 -6.12 7.13 1.81
C SER A 48 -5.71 7.67 3.18
N GLY A 49 -5.44 6.74 4.10
CA GLY A 49 -4.84 7.05 5.38
C GLY A 49 -3.33 7.27 5.27
N PHE A 50 -2.82 8.24 6.03
CA PHE A 50 -1.39 8.53 6.12
C PHE A 50 -0.80 8.10 7.46
N ASP A 51 -1.55 7.44 8.32
CA ASP A 51 -1.07 6.94 9.61
C ASP A 51 0.03 5.86 9.57
N PRO A 52 0.40 5.21 8.43
CA PRO A 52 1.61 4.40 8.40
C PRO A 52 2.92 5.21 8.42
N ASN A 53 2.84 6.54 8.38
CA ASN A 53 4.01 7.40 8.27
C ASN A 53 4.96 7.25 9.48
N ALA A 54 6.26 7.43 9.26
CA ALA A 54 7.30 7.26 10.28
C ALA A 54 7.19 8.15 11.52
N MET A 55 6.36 9.19 11.47
CA MET A 55 6.16 10.16 12.54
C MET A 55 4.78 10.03 13.20
N ASP A 56 4.00 8.99 12.86
CA ASP A 56 2.64 8.84 13.34
C ASP A 56 2.59 8.32 14.79
N PRO A 57 1.86 9.00 15.69
CA PRO A 57 1.75 8.57 17.08
C PRO A 57 0.85 7.35 17.29
N LEU A 58 0.00 6.96 16.32
CA LEU A 58 -1.00 5.90 16.49
C LEU A 58 -0.61 4.57 15.84
N ALA A 59 0.33 4.56 14.90
CA ALA A 59 0.86 3.34 14.29
C ALA A 59 2.34 3.12 14.62
N ARG A 60 2.85 1.91 14.36
CA ARG A 60 4.26 1.53 14.53
C ARG A 60 4.94 1.22 13.18
N GLN A 61 4.52 1.92 12.14
CA GLN A 61 5.06 1.79 10.79
C GLN A 61 6.05 2.93 10.53
N LEU A 62 6.88 2.79 9.50
CA LEU A 62 8.00 3.69 9.21
C LEU A 62 7.93 4.27 7.79
N VAL A 63 6.75 4.31 7.19
CA VAL A 63 6.59 4.70 5.78
C VAL A 63 7.00 6.16 5.57
N THR A 64 7.76 6.42 4.52
CA THR A 64 8.14 7.77 4.11
C THR A 64 7.24 8.26 2.97
N THR A 65 7.38 9.53 2.57
CA THR A 65 6.72 10.04 1.37
C THR A 65 6.99 9.16 0.13
N ARG A 66 8.17 8.52 0.02
CA ARG A 66 8.49 7.60 -1.08
C ARG A 66 7.60 6.35 -1.10
N GLY A 67 7.18 5.86 0.06
CA GLY A 67 6.28 4.71 0.18
C GLY A 67 4.84 5.03 -0.18
N PHE A 68 4.38 6.27 0.03
CA PHE A 68 3.02 6.72 -0.30
C PHE A 68 2.79 7.06 -1.78
N ILE A 69 3.86 7.14 -2.59
CA ILE A 69 3.79 7.35 -4.06
C ILE A 69 3.04 6.21 -4.80
N THR A 70 2.75 5.10 -4.10
CA THR A 70 2.42 3.77 -4.60
C THR A 70 1.13 3.54 -5.40
N PRO A 71 0.05 4.34 -5.41
CA PRO A 71 -1.11 3.96 -6.22
C PRO A 71 -0.78 4.03 -7.71
N THR A 72 -0.11 5.08 -8.17
CA THR A 72 0.04 5.36 -9.61
C THR A 72 1.48 5.59 -10.05
N ARG A 73 2.42 5.67 -9.11
CA ARG A 73 3.85 5.75 -9.43
C ARG A 73 4.64 4.87 -8.48
N ASP A 74 5.77 4.38 -8.94
CA ASP A 74 6.68 3.60 -8.11
C ASP A 74 7.76 4.51 -7.50
N GLY A 75 8.45 4.04 -6.46
CA GLY A 75 9.52 4.80 -5.80
C GLY A 75 10.73 5.14 -6.69
N ASP A 76 10.88 4.46 -7.83
CA ASP A 76 11.87 4.75 -8.89
C ASP A 76 11.34 5.70 -9.97
N GLY A 77 10.09 6.16 -9.84
CA GLY A 77 9.41 7.02 -10.79
C GLY A 77 8.67 6.29 -11.91
N GLY A 78 8.63 4.95 -11.91
CA GLY A 78 7.87 4.13 -12.86
C GLY A 78 6.35 4.17 -12.65
N ARG A 79 5.59 3.41 -13.46
CA ARG A 79 4.13 3.28 -13.31
C ARG A 79 3.80 2.40 -12.11
N GLY A 80 3.05 2.94 -11.16
CA GLY A 80 2.59 2.20 -9.98
C GLY A 80 1.48 1.19 -10.30
N PRO A 81 1.18 0.26 -9.37
CA PRO A 81 0.26 -0.87 -9.54
C PRO A 81 -1.16 -0.51 -10.01
N LEU A 82 -1.68 0.67 -9.70
CA LEU A 82 -3.02 1.12 -10.09
C LEU A 82 -3.01 2.15 -11.23
N SER A 83 -1.87 2.33 -11.91
CA SER A 83 -1.75 3.21 -13.07
C SER A 83 -2.81 2.92 -14.15
N GLY A 84 -3.37 3.98 -14.73
CA GLY A 84 -4.35 3.89 -15.82
C GLY A 84 -5.76 3.47 -15.38
N ARG A 85 -5.99 3.26 -14.08
CA ARG A 85 -7.32 2.91 -13.54
C ARG A 85 -8.08 4.16 -13.11
N ARG A 86 -9.40 4.04 -13.01
CA ARG A 86 -10.28 5.09 -12.45
C ARG A 86 -10.20 5.02 -10.93
N LEU A 87 -9.57 6.03 -10.33
CA LEU A 87 -9.32 6.10 -8.89
C LEU A 87 -10.07 7.28 -8.27
N VAL A 88 -10.61 7.06 -7.07
CA VAL A 88 -11.04 8.13 -6.16
C VAL A 88 -10.38 7.86 -4.81
N LEU A 89 -9.56 8.80 -4.36
CA LEU A 89 -8.92 8.75 -3.05
C LEU A 89 -9.74 9.58 -2.07
N VAL A 90 -10.10 8.99 -0.94
CA VAL A 90 -10.83 9.64 0.14
C VAL A 90 -9.92 9.64 1.37
N HIS A 91 -9.65 10.82 1.92
CA HIS A 91 -8.78 10.97 3.08
C HIS A 91 -9.35 10.20 4.29
N ASP A 92 -8.48 9.49 5.00
CA ASP A 92 -8.84 8.74 6.22
C ASP A 92 -7.96 9.19 7.40
N GLY A 93 -7.31 8.27 8.12
CA GLY A 93 -6.41 8.58 9.22
C GLY A 93 -5.10 9.27 8.84
N GLY A 94 -4.33 9.65 9.85
CA GLY A 94 -3.07 10.38 9.72
C GLY A 94 -3.00 11.43 10.82
N TYR A 95 -2.09 11.23 11.77
CA TYR A 95 -2.12 11.90 13.06
C TYR A 95 -0.82 12.64 13.39
N SER A 96 0.16 12.62 12.47
CA SER A 96 1.33 13.49 12.54
C SER A 96 1.04 14.84 11.88
N PRO A 97 0.83 15.93 12.65
CA PRO A 97 0.58 17.25 12.06
C PRO A 97 1.78 17.79 11.26
N VAL A 98 2.97 17.24 11.50
CA VAL A 98 4.21 17.63 10.82
C VAL A 98 4.35 16.88 9.48
N TYR A 99 4.01 15.59 9.42
CA TYR A 99 4.40 14.75 8.29
C TYR A 99 3.26 14.34 7.37
N VAL A 100 2.01 14.32 7.86
CA VAL A 100 0.82 14.08 7.02
C VAL A 100 0.71 15.05 5.84
N PRO A 101 1.01 16.37 5.98
CA PRO A 101 0.96 17.30 4.84
C PRO A 101 1.89 16.89 3.69
N PHE A 102 3.10 16.42 3.98
CA PHE A 102 4.04 15.96 2.96
C PHE A 102 3.57 14.64 2.31
N CYS A 103 3.03 13.70 3.10
CA CYS A 103 2.49 12.44 2.58
C CYS A 103 1.28 12.65 1.66
N GLY A 104 0.38 13.56 2.06
CA GLY A 104 -0.77 13.96 1.25
C GLY A 104 -0.34 14.68 -0.03
N LEU A 105 0.61 15.61 0.07
CA LEU A 105 1.13 16.33 -1.10
C LEU A 105 1.78 15.38 -2.11
N ALA A 106 2.65 14.47 -1.67
CA ALA A 106 3.28 13.48 -2.54
C ALA A 106 2.25 12.61 -3.28
N THR A 107 1.16 12.24 -2.60
CA THR A 107 0.03 11.52 -3.22
C THR A 107 -0.64 12.37 -4.31
N ILE A 108 -0.95 13.64 -4.02
CA ILE A 108 -1.58 14.56 -4.97
C ILE A 108 -0.68 14.83 -6.18
N GLU A 109 0.59 15.12 -5.95
CA GLU A 109 1.63 15.31 -6.97
C GLU A 109 1.70 14.12 -7.93
N THR A 110 1.64 12.91 -7.38
CA THR A 110 1.63 11.68 -8.17
C THR A 110 0.40 11.59 -9.06
N LEU A 111 -0.79 11.87 -8.53
CA LEU A 111 -2.05 11.86 -9.29
C LEU A 111 -2.07 12.94 -10.38
N ALA A 112 -1.52 14.12 -10.07
CA ALA A 112 -1.43 15.26 -10.99
C ALA A 112 -0.30 15.12 -12.02
N GLY A 113 0.62 14.16 -11.84
CA GLY A 113 1.77 13.97 -12.70
C GLY A 113 2.76 15.14 -12.65
N MET A 114 2.86 15.82 -11.50
CA MET A 114 3.72 16.99 -11.30
C MET A 114 4.49 16.90 -9.99
N HIS A 115 5.53 17.71 -9.84
CA HIS A 115 6.30 17.87 -8.61
C HIS A 115 6.39 19.36 -8.29
N VAL A 116 6.09 19.75 -7.06
CA VAL A 116 6.09 21.15 -6.61
C VAL A 116 6.95 21.39 -5.37
N LEU A 117 7.11 20.40 -4.49
CA LEU A 117 7.84 20.59 -3.24
C LEU A 117 8.59 19.33 -2.80
N ASP A 118 9.87 19.49 -2.48
CA ASP A 118 10.64 18.44 -1.83
C ASP A 118 10.23 18.26 -0.37
N ASP A 119 10.14 17.02 0.07
CA ASP A 119 9.90 16.68 1.46
C ASP A 119 11.13 17.01 2.32
N GLY A 120 11.04 18.11 3.07
CA GLY A 120 12.11 18.58 3.97
C GLY A 120 12.32 17.70 5.21
N ILE A 121 11.40 16.77 5.51
CA ILE A 121 11.51 15.83 6.62
C ILE A 121 12.15 14.51 6.16
N LEU A 122 12.07 14.19 4.86
CA LEU A 122 12.63 12.98 4.27
C LEU A 122 14.11 12.73 4.62
N PRO A 123 15.02 13.73 4.69
CA PRO A 123 16.40 13.47 5.11
C PRO A 123 16.52 12.92 6.54
N VAL A 124 15.56 13.23 7.41
CA VAL A 124 15.53 12.75 8.80
C VAL A 124 14.95 11.34 8.85
N VAL A 125 13.73 11.15 8.35
CA VAL A 125 13.04 9.85 8.42
C VAL A 125 13.61 8.84 7.43
N GLY A 126 14.18 9.29 6.32
CA GLY A 126 14.94 8.49 5.36
C GLY A 126 16.34 8.09 5.84
N GLY A 127 16.80 8.65 6.97
CA GLY A 127 18.00 8.19 7.67
C GLY A 127 17.70 7.10 8.70
N MET A 128 16.42 6.84 9.00
CA MET A 128 16.02 5.77 9.90
C MET A 128 16.04 4.45 9.11
N GLY A 129 17.03 3.58 9.37
CA GLY A 129 17.24 2.35 8.59
C GLY A 129 16.01 1.41 8.51
N GLY A 130 16.12 0.35 7.71
CA GLY A 130 15.03 -0.61 7.49
C GLY A 130 14.06 -0.22 6.37
N HIS A 131 14.52 0.55 5.38
CA HIS A 131 13.75 0.92 4.19
C HIS A 131 13.49 -0.26 3.25
N ASP A 132 14.43 -1.21 3.18
CA ASP A 132 14.34 -2.37 2.32
C ASP A 132 13.37 -3.42 2.89
N LEU A 133 12.83 -4.26 2.00
CA LEU A 133 12.01 -5.40 2.42
C LEU A 133 12.88 -6.46 3.10
N GLU A 134 12.64 -6.68 4.38
CA GLU A 134 13.33 -7.72 5.13
C GLU A 134 12.68 -9.11 4.93
N PRO A 135 13.45 -10.22 5.02
CA PRO A 135 12.91 -11.57 4.83
C PRO A 135 11.73 -11.90 5.75
N HIS A 136 11.77 -11.45 7.00
CA HIS A 136 10.70 -11.68 7.97
C HIS A 136 9.45 -10.85 7.66
N GLN A 137 9.61 -9.63 7.11
CA GLN A 137 8.50 -8.81 6.65
C GLN A 137 7.83 -9.47 5.44
N LYS A 138 8.63 -9.93 4.48
CA LYS A 138 8.14 -10.64 3.29
C LYS A 138 7.33 -11.87 3.68
N ALA A 139 7.85 -12.72 4.56
CA ALA A 139 7.18 -13.94 4.99
C ALA A 139 5.80 -13.69 5.61
N LEU A 140 5.60 -12.53 6.24
CA LEU A 140 4.34 -12.16 6.88
C LEU A 140 3.38 -11.42 5.93
N ALA A 141 3.91 -10.64 4.98
CA ALA A 141 3.13 -9.93 3.96
C ALA A 141 2.76 -10.82 2.74
N ASP A 142 3.36 -12.00 2.61
CA ASP A 142 3.18 -12.87 1.45
C ASP A 142 1.71 -13.36 1.29
N PRO A 143 1.06 -13.10 0.14
CA PRO A 143 -0.31 -13.53 -0.11
C PRO A 143 -0.52 -15.04 0.00
N GLU A 144 0.48 -15.87 -0.32
CA GLU A 144 0.33 -17.32 -0.25
C GLU A 144 0.17 -17.84 1.19
N ARG A 145 0.74 -17.13 2.17
CA ARG A 145 0.57 -17.45 3.59
C ARG A 145 -0.88 -17.24 4.03
N HIS A 146 -1.51 -16.18 3.54
CA HIS A 146 -2.87 -15.80 3.93
C HIS A 146 -3.96 -16.62 3.23
N GLN A 147 -3.69 -17.08 2.00
CA GLN A 147 -4.57 -18.02 1.31
C GLN A 147 -4.61 -19.39 2.02
N ARG A 148 -3.47 -19.85 2.57
CA ARG A 148 -3.41 -21.10 3.34
C ARG A 148 -4.14 -21.00 4.69
N ALA A 149 -4.08 -19.87 5.39
CA ALA A 149 -4.73 -19.67 6.68
C ALA A 149 -6.26 -19.55 6.59
N THR A 150 -6.80 -19.10 5.46
CA THR A 150 -8.25 -18.94 5.21
C THR A 150 -8.90 -20.18 4.59
N GLY A 151 -8.15 -21.27 4.39
CA GLY A 151 -8.66 -22.49 3.74
C GLY A 151 -8.90 -22.34 2.24
N THR A 152 -8.28 -21.35 1.59
CA THR A 152 -8.43 -21.07 0.15
C THR A 152 -7.34 -21.71 -0.71
N ALA A 153 -6.51 -22.57 -0.12
CA ALA A 153 -5.52 -23.40 -0.80
C ALA A 153 -6.21 -24.33 -1.81
N GLY A 154 -6.36 -23.86 -3.05
CA GLY A 154 -7.04 -24.58 -4.12
C GLY A 154 -7.89 -23.71 -5.05
N ALA A 155 -8.16 -22.44 -4.71
CA ALA A 155 -8.86 -21.51 -5.61
C ALA A 155 -7.91 -20.90 -6.67
N SER A 156 -6.92 -21.67 -7.13
CA SER A 156 -6.31 -21.37 -8.43
C SER A 156 -7.38 -21.61 -9.48
N ARG A 157 -7.82 -20.56 -10.16
CA ARG A 157 -8.82 -20.57 -11.25
C ARG A 157 -10.26 -20.76 -10.77
N ARG A 158 -10.94 -19.64 -10.51
CA ARG A 158 -12.35 -19.41 -10.89
C ARG A 158 -12.76 -18.00 -10.46
N TRP A 159 -12.32 -17.03 -11.25
CA TRP A 159 -12.99 -15.75 -11.40
C TRP A 159 -13.65 -15.78 -12.79
N ALA A 160 -14.65 -16.65 -12.91
CA ALA A 160 -15.62 -16.78 -14.01
C ALA A 160 -16.80 -17.61 -13.49
#